data_AF-A0AA96UGB8-F1
#
_entry.id   AF-A0AA96UGB8-F1
#
_cell.length_a   1.000
_cell.length_b   1.000
_cell.length_c   1.000
_cell.angle_alpha   90.00
_cell.angle_beta   90.00
_cell.angle_gamma   90.00
#
_symmetry.space_group_name_H-M   'P 1'
#
loop_
_entity.id
_entity.type
_entity.pdbx_description
1 polymer ?
#
loop_
_entity_poly.entity_id
_entity_poly.type
_entity_poly.pdbx_seq_one_letter_code
_entity_poly.pdbx_strand_id
1 'polypeptide(L)'
;MTELLDALARVDAVFAPYAARPFALDGCGYCYTAADLALLAGPPALVPDRLLHEAATEVPDHWSDFPGLYRRLLPRVLRRVALDGAGPDPATVASRLLAAGWGGWPERPAVERFLRAWWERLVERPSERRPTEALELLVPLTGSPVPWLERWTAHPDERLSRTVDRWLERRLEVRSGLHDEAGAAPAELAQVLLALGPDFLGAHRLREVERIAWS
;
A
#
# COMPACT_ATOMS: atom_id res chain seq x y z
N MET A 1 -10.97 -15.06 -2.63
CA MET A 1 -11.69 -13.86 -3.11
C MET A 1 -12.56 -13.28 -2.01
N THR A 2 -13.29 -14.14 -1.28
CA THR A 2 -14.15 -13.76 -0.15
C THR A 2 -13.44 -12.91 0.92
N GLU A 3 -12.26 -13.33 1.43
CA GLU A 3 -11.57 -12.56 2.48
C GLU A 3 -11.20 -11.11 2.12
N LEU A 4 -10.71 -10.86 0.89
CA LEU A 4 -10.41 -9.49 0.45
C LEU A 4 -11.68 -8.65 0.33
N LEU A 5 -12.75 -9.22 -0.22
CA LEU A 5 -14.03 -8.52 -0.34
C LEU A 5 -14.65 -8.24 1.03
N ASP A 6 -14.56 -9.17 1.98
CA ASP A 6 -15.02 -9.01 3.35
C ASP A 6 -14.21 -7.95 4.09
N ALA A 7 -12.89 -7.91 3.89
CA ALA A 7 -12.04 -6.88 4.46
C ALA A 7 -12.37 -5.48 3.90
N LEU A 8 -12.63 -5.37 2.59
CA LEU A 8 -13.08 -4.13 1.95
C LEU A 8 -14.46 -3.70 2.48
N ALA A 9 -15.42 -4.63 2.60
CA ALA A 9 -16.73 -4.34 3.17
C ALA A 9 -16.63 -3.89 4.64
N ARG A 10 -15.70 -4.46 5.41
CA ARG A 10 -15.43 -4.03 6.78
C ARG A 10 -14.86 -2.61 6.81
N VAL A 11 -13.94 -2.27 5.91
CA VAL A 11 -13.45 -0.89 5.75
C VAL A 11 -14.62 0.04 5.46
N ASP A 12 -15.50 -0.27 4.50
CA ASP A 12 -16.64 0.61 4.23
C ASP A 12 -17.52 0.83 5.47
N ALA A 13 -17.81 -0.24 6.21
CA ALA A 13 -18.68 -0.18 7.37
C ALA A 13 -18.12 0.72 8.48
N VAL A 14 -16.81 0.64 8.78
CA VAL A 14 -16.20 1.45 9.84
C VAL A 14 -15.96 2.90 9.42
N PHE A 15 -15.79 3.15 8.12
CA PHE A 15 -15.61 4.50 7.58
C PHE A 15 -16.92 5.19 7.18
N ALA A 16 -18.05 4.48 7.11
CA ALA A 16 -19.36 5.02 6.76
C ALA A 16 -19.78 6.27 7.57
N PRO A 17 -19.51 6.37 8.89
CA PRO A 17 -19.81 7.59 9.66
C PRO A 17 -19.10 8.84 9.13
N TYR A 18 -17.91 8.69 8.54
CA TYR A 18 -17.19 9.81 7.95
C TYR A 18 -17.81 10.24 6.65
N ALA A 19 -18.32 9.32 5.83
CA ALA A 19 -18.99 9.62 4.56
C ALA A 19 -20.31 10.40 4.76
N ALA A 20 -21.02 10.15 5.86
CA ALA A 20 -22.34 10.73 6.14
C ALA A 20 -22.30 12.12 6.80
N ARG A 21 -21.15 12.51 7.40
CA ARG A 21 -21.04 13.80 8.09
C ARG A 21 -20.97 14.96 7.08
N PRO A 22 -21.55 16.13 7.40
CA PRO A 22 -21.24 17.35 6.69
C PRO A 22 -19.72 17.59 6.69
N PHE A 23 -19.19 18.01 5.55
CA PHE A 23 -17.78 18.26 5.37
C PHE A 23 -17.61 19.50 4.50
N ALA A 24 -16.79 20.43 4.96
CA ALA A 24 -16.40 21.60 4.20
C ALA A 24 -14.97 21.39 3.73
N LEU A 25 -14.73 21.67 2.46
CA LEU A 25 -13.43 21.51 1.84
C LEU A 25 -13.15 22.73 0.99
N ASP A 26 -12.08 23.43 1.33
CA ASP A 26 -11.40 24.33 0.42
C ASP A 26 -10.14 23.62 -0.11
N GLY A 27 -9.64 24.10 -1.24
CA GLY A 27 -8.42 23.57 -1.82
C GLY A 27 -7.81 24.51 -2.84
N CYS A 28 -6.77 24.04 -3.52
CA CYS A 28 -6.09 24.82 -4.54
C CYS A 28 -7.05 25.18 -5.70
N GLY A 29 -7.43 26.45 -5.79
CA GLY A 29 -8.34 26.97 -6.82
C GLY A 29 -7.75 27.02 -8.23
N TYR A 30 -6.44 26.75 -8.38
CA TYR A 30 -5.81 26.54 -9.69
C TYR A 30 -5.96 25.10 -10.17
N CYS A 31 -5.92 24.12 -9.25
CA CYS A 31 -5.99 22.69 -9.57
C CYS A 31 -7.43 22.18 -9.66
N TYR A 32 -8.32 22.71 -8.82
CA TYR A 32 -9.69 22.22 -8.66
C TYR A 32 -10.68 23.36 -8.84
N THR A 33 -11.73 23.10 -9.62
CA THR A 33 -12.85 24.05 -9.72
C THR A 33 -13.70 24.01 -8.46
N ALA A 34 -14.50 25.06 -8.22
CA ALA A 34 -15.47 25.05 -7.13
C ALA A 34 -16.46 23.86 -7.22
N ALA A 35 -16.77 23.39 -8.43
CA ALA A 35 -17.60 22.22 -8.64
C ALA A 35 -16.88 20.92 -8.23
N ASP A 36 -15.58 20.79 -8.54
CA ASP A 36 -14.78 19.65 -8.10
C ASP A 36 -14.69 19.59 -6.56
N LEU A 37 -14.42 20.73 -5.92
CA LEU A 37 -14.36 20.82 -4.46
C LEU A 37 -15.72 20.49 -3.82
N ALA A 38 -16.83 20.94 -4.41
CA ALA A 38 -18.17 20.58 -3.95
C ALA A 38 -18.46 19.08 -4.08
N LEU A 39 -18.00 18.43 -5.16
CA LEU A 39 -18.12 16.98 -5.35
C LEU A 39 -17.29 16.22 -4.31
N LEU A 40 -16.04 16.62 -4.07
CA LEU A 40 -15.16 16.04 -3.06
C LEU A 40 -15.69 16.24 -1.63
N ALA A 41 -16.32 17.39 -1.36
CA ALA A 41 -16.96 17.69 -0.09
C ALA A 41 -18.23 16.84 0.15
N GLY A 42 -18.90 16.46 -0.93
CA GLY A 42 -20.16 15.73 -0.93
C GLY A 42 -20.05 14.24 -0.55
N PRO A 43 -21.12 13.46 -0.82
CA PRO A 43 -21.12 12.03 -0.58
C PRO A 43 -20.02 11.32 -1.36
N PRO A 44 -19.11 10.56 -0.70
CA PRO A 44 -18.01 9.89 -1.38
C PRO A 44 -18.43 8.99 -2.53
N ALA A 45 -19.64 8.41 -2.52
CA ALA A 45 -20.16 7.57 -3.61
C ALA A 45 -20.44 8.34 -4.92
N LEU A 46 -20.59 9.65 -4.87
CA LEU A 46 -20.89 10.51 -6.03
C LEU A 46 -19.64 11.12 -6.66
N VAL A 47 -18.47 10.99 -6.02
CA VAL A 47 -17.20 11.50 -6.55
C VAL A 47 -16.83 10.72 -7.84
N PRO A 48 -16.61 11.39 -8.98
CA PRO A 48 -16.16 10.71 -10.19
C PRO A 48 -14.80 10.01 -9.99
N ASP A 49 -14.58 8.87 -10.63
CA ASP A 49 -13.33 8.10 -10.46
C ASP A 49 -12.07 8.90 -10.83
N ARG A 50 -12.15 9.79 -11.85
CA ARG A 50 -11.07 10.72 -12.19
C ARG A 50 -10.69 11.60 -11.00
N LEU A 51 -11.70 12.23 -10.40
CA LEU A 51 -11.52 13.17 -9.30
C LEU A 51 -11.09 12.45 -8.00
N LEU A 52 -11.58 11.22 -7.79
CA LEU A 52 -11.09 10.35 -6.72
C LEU A 52 -9.61 10.02 -6.90
N HIS A 53 -9.17 9.69 -8.11
CA HIS A 53 -7.76 9.41 -8.41
C HIS A 53 -6.88 10.65 -8.18
N GLU A 54 -7.31 11.81 -8.68
CA GLU A 54 -6.63 13.09 -8.46
C GLU A 54 -6.49 13.38 -6.96
N ALA A 55 -7.59 13.38 -6.21
CA ALA A 55 -7.55 13.62 -4.77
C ALA A 55 -6.73 12.56 -3.99
N ALA A 56 -6.72 11.31 -4.45
CA ALA A 56 -5.93 10.24 -3.84
C ALA A 56 -4.42 10.39 -4.06
N THR A 57 -4.00 11.16 -5.06
CA THR A 57 -2.59 11.31 -5.46
C THR A 57 -2.02 12.70 -5.17
N GLU A 58 -2.88 13.68 -4.93
CA GLU A 58 -2.55 15.08 -4.72
C GLU A 58 -1.75 15.36 -3.43
N VAL A 59 -0.88 16.38 -3.46
CA VAL A 59 -0.12 16.84 -2.28
C VAL A 59 -1.02 17.33 -1.13
N PRO A 60 -0.69 17.08 0.16
CA PRO A 60 -1.61 17.35 1.26
C PRO A 60 -1.92 18.84 1.41
N ASP A 61 -0.93 19.70 1.14
CA ASP A 61 -0.99 21.16 1.30
C ASP A 61 -1.95 21.83 0.30
N HIS A 62 -2.47 21.09 -0.69
CA HIS A 62 -3.50 21.60 -1.60
C HIS A 62 -4.92 21.56 -1.01
N TRP A 63 -5.09 21.06 0.22
CA TRP A 63 -6.40 20.88 0.86
C TRP A 63 -6.45 21.57 2.22
N SER A 64 -7.57 22.22 2.53
CA SER A 64 -7.77 22.84 3.85
C SER A 64 -7.91 21.84 4.99
N ASP A 65 -8.44 20.64 4.69
CA ASP A 65 -8.54 19.51 5.61
C ASP A 65 -8.20 18.19 4.90
N PHE A 66 -6.92 18.01 4.59
CA PHE A 66 -6.43 16.78 3.97
C PHE A 66 -6.74 15.52 4.82
N PRO A 67 -6.49 15.47 6.14
CA PRO A 67 -6.80 14.28 6.93
C PRO A 67 -8.28 13.90 6.88
N GLY A 68 -9.19 14.88 6.99
CA GLY A 68 -10.63 14.67 6.89
C GLY A 68 -11.05 14.18 5.51
N LEU A 69 -10.57 14.82 4.44
CA LEU A 69 -10.84 14.43 3.05
C LEU A 69 -10.37 13.00 2.79
N TYR A 70 -9.11 12.71 3.10
CA TYR A 70 -8.51 11.42 2.79
C TYR A 70 -9.19 10.29 3.57
N ARG A 71 -9.53 10.52 4.84
CA ARG A 71 -10.27 9.56 5.66
C ARG A 71 -11.66 9.24 5.09
N ARG A 72 -12.35 10.23 4.53
CA ARG A 72 -13.67 10.03 3.86
C ARG A 72 -13.56 9.21 2.57
N LEU A 73 -12.53 9.46 1.78
CA LEU A 73 -12.35 8.82 0.47
C LEU A 73 -11.68 7.44 0.55
N LEU A 74 -10.97 7.16 1.66
CA LEU A 74 -10.13 5.97 1.81
C LEU A 74 -10.80 4.65 1.40
N PRO A 75 -12.05 4.34 1.77
CA PRO A 75 -12.66 3.07 1.37
C PRO A 75 -12.71 2.89 -0.16
N ARG A 76 -13.02 3.95 -0.90
CA ARG A 76 -13.02 3.92 -2.37
C ARG A 76 -11.60 3.85 -2.94
N VAL A 77 -10.65 4.56 -2.32
CA VAL A 77 -9.23 4.49 -2.71
C VAL A 77 -8.68 3.07 -2.57
N LEU A 78 -8.89 2.42 -1.42
CA LEU A 78 -8.40 1.06 -1.17
C LEU A 78 -9.04 0.02 -2.10
N ARG A 79 -10.32 0.18 -2.44
CA ARG A 79 -10.98 -0.66 -3.46
C ARG A 79 -10.30 -0.54 -4.81
N ARG A 80 -10.07 0.69 -5.28
CA ARG A 80 -9.39 0.95 -6.56
C ARG A 80 -7.97 0.38 -6.54
N VAL A 81 -7.23 0.59 -5.45
CA VAL A 81 -5.88 0.01 -5.24
C VAL A 81 -5.89 -1.52 -5.36
N ALA A 82 -6.90 -2.18 -4.79
CA ALA A 82 -6.91 -3.64 -4.70
C ALA A 82 -7.50 -4.34 -5.93
N LEU A 83 -8.46 -3.71 -6.60
CA LEU A 83 -9.30 -4.37 -7.62
C LEU A 83 -9.14 -3.79 -9.03
N ASP A 84 -8.47 -2.66 -9.19
CA ASP A 84 -8.23 -2.02 -10.48
C ASP A 84 -6.73 -1.79 -10.71
N GLY A 85 -6.16 -2.45 -11.73
CA GLY A 85 -4.74 -2.27 -12.08
C GLY A 85 -4.38 -0.83 -12.41
N ALA A 86 -5.32 -0.04 -12.95
CA ALA A 86 -5.16 1.38 -13.24
C ALA A 86 -5.58 2.29 -12.06
N GLY A 87 -5.83 1.72 -10.87
CA GLY A 87 -6.11 2.47 -9.66
C GLY A 87 -4.92 3.32 -9.19
N PRO A 88 -5.09 4.13 -8.13
CA PRO A 88 -4.01 4.94 -7.56
C PRO A 88 -2.76 4.11 -7.21
N ASP A 89 -1.59 4.72 -7.41
CA ASP A 89 -0.30 4.11 -7.12
C ASP A 89 -0.16 3.76 -5.62
N PRO A 90 0.21 2.52 -5.26
CA PRO A 90 0.34 2.09 -3.86
C PRO A 90 1.30 2.95 -3.02
N ALA A 91 2.45 3.34 -3.58
CA ALA A 91 3.46 4.13 -2.87
C ALA A 91 2.91 5.50 -2.48
N THR A 92 2.23 6.13 -3.43
CA THR A 92 1.54 7.40 -3.23
C THR A 92 0.48 7.28 -2.14
N VAL A 93 -0.38 6.26 -2.21
CA VAL A 93 -1.44 6.02 -1.21
C VAL A 93 -0.87 5.80 0.19
N ALA A 94 0.28 5.14 0.32
CA ALA A 94 0.99 4.96 1.59
C ALA A 94 1.38 6.31 2.19
N SER A 95 2.02 7.15 1.37
CA SER A 95 2.45 8.49 1.77
C SER A 95 1.27 9.35 2.22
N ARG A 96 0.14 9.27 1.50
CA ARG A 96 -1.10 9.96 1.88
C ARG A 96 -1.70 9.48 3.19
N LEU A 97 -1.72 8.18 3.44
CA LEU A 97 -2.18 7.62 4.72
C LEU A 97 -1.32 8.11 5.89
N LEU A 98 0.01 8.13 5.71
CA LEU A 98 0.94 8.65 6.70
C LEU A 98 0.69 10.14 6.97
N ALA A 99 0.58 10.95 5.92
CA ALA A 99 0.29 12.39 6.04
C ALA A 99 -1.09 12.66 6.68
N ALA A 100 -2.07 11.77 6.49
CA ALA A 100 -3.39 11.87 7.10
C ALA A 100 -3.42 11.40 8.57
N GLY A 101 -2.28 10.96 9.12
CA GLY A 101 -2.16 10.54 10.52
C GLY A 101 -2.87 9.22 10.83
N TRP A 102 -2.96 8.31 9.84
CA TRP A 102 -3.75 7.08 9.96
C TRP A 102 -3.37 6.19 11.16
N GLY A 103 -2.11 6.27 11.61
CA GLY A 103 -1.57 5.47 12.71
C GLY A 103 -2.31 5.66 14.04
N GLY A 104 -2.95 6.83 14.23
CA GLY A 104 -3.76 7.16 15.41
C GLY A 104 -5.27 6.95 15.23
N TRP A 105 -5.72 6.42 14.10
CA TRP A 105 -7.14 6.27 13.82
C TRP A 105 -7.75 5.04 14.52
N PRO A 106 -8.95 5.14 15.10
CA PRO A 106 -9.67 3.99 15.64
C PRO A 106 -10.04 2.92 14.59
N GLU A 107 -10.13 3.25 13.30
CA GLU A 107 -10.43 2.30 12.21
C GLU A 107 -9.20 1.54 11.72
N ARG A 108 -8.01 1.87 12.23
CA ARG A 108 -6.74 1.24 11.85
C ARG A 108 -6.80 -0.30 11.78
N PRO A 109 -7.43 -1.03 12.72
CA PRO A 109 -7.54 -2.49 12.63
C PRO A 109 -8.27 -2.99 11.37
N ALA A 110 -9.23 -2.24 10.84
CA ALA A 110 -9.92 -2.60 9.60
C ALA A 110 -9.00 -2.42 8.37
N VAL A 111 -8.20 -1.34 8.37
CA VAL A 111 -7.19 -1.10 7.32
C VAL A 111 -6.12 -2.18 7.37
N GLU A 112 -5.60 -2.53 8.55
CA GLU A 112 -4.61 -3.61 8.71
C GLU A 112 -5.13 -4.98 8.27
N ARG A 113 -6.42 -5.27 8.52
CA ARG A 113 -7.07 -6.48 7.99
C ARG A 113 -7.11 -6.47 6.45
N PHE A 114 -7.47 -5.33 5.85
CA PHE A 114 -7.43 -5.17 4.41
C PHE A 114 -6.03 -5.39 3.84
N LEU A 115 -5.01 -4.76 4.42
CA LEU A 115 -3.61 -4.88 3.98
C LEU A 115 -3.18 -6.36 3.94
N ARG A 116 -3.55 -7.12 4.98
CA ARG A 116 -3.27 -8.57 5.07
C ARG A 116 -3.98 -9.37 3.98
N ALA A 117 -5.30 -9.20 3.86
CA ALA A 117 -6.11 -9.94 2.89
C ALA A 117 -5.71 -9.60 1.44
N TRP A 118 -5.30 -8.36 1.19
CA TRP A 118 -4.79 -7.93 -0.12
C TRP A 118 -3.46 -8.59 -0.44
N TRP A 119 -2.50 -8.59 0.49
CA TRP A 119 -1.23 -9.30 0.33
C TRP A 119 -1.43 -10.78 0.01
N GLU A 120 -2.23 -11.48 0.83
CA GLU A 120 -2.52 -12.90 0.67
C GLU A 120 -3.11 -13.19 -0.73
N ARG A 121 -4.07 -12.37 -1.19
CA ARG A 121 -4.65 -12.51 -2.52
C ARG A 121 -3.63 -12.32 -3.66
N LEU A 122 -2.66 -11.41 -3.51
CA LEU A 122 -1.63 -11.14 -4.51
C LEU A 122 -0.59 -12.26 -4.58
N VAL A 123 -0.18 -12.80 -3.42
CA VAL A 123 0.77 -13.90 -3.37
C VAL A 123 0.14 -15.20 -3.87
N GLU A 124 -1.11 -15.50 -3.52
CA GLU A 124 -1.77 -16.76 -3.94
C GLU A 124 -2.09 -16.85 -5.43
N ARG A 125 -2.35 -15.72 -6.09
CA ARG A 125 -2.96 -15.71 -7.41
C ARG A 125 -2.38 -14.58 -8.26
N PRO A 126 -2.22 -14.80 -9.58
CA PRO A 126 -1.92 -13.72 -10.50
C PRO A 126 -2.95 -12.57 -10.41
N SER A 127 -2.47 -11.38 -10.71
CA SER A 127 -3.20 -10.11 -10.69
C SER A 127 -2.45 -9.12 -11.56
N GLU A 128 -3.13 -8.04 -11.95
CA GLU A 128 -2.52 -6.94 -12.72
C GLU A 128 -1.41 -6.26 -11.92
N ARG A 129 -1.58 -6.12 -10.60
CA ARG A 129 -0.54 -5.63 -9.69
C ARG A 129 0.36 -6.76 -9.22
N ARG A 130 1.66 -6.48 -9.12
CA ARG A 130 2.66 -7.41 -8.58
C ARG A 130 2.74 -7.29 -7.05
N PRO A 131 3.13 -8.36 -6.33
CA PRO A 131 3.37 -8.27 -4.90
C PRO A 131 4.36 -7.17 -4.51
N THR A 132 5.39 -6.90 -5.33
CA THR A 132 6.33 -5.80 -5.07
C THR A 132 5.67 -4.43 -5.06
N GLU A 133 4.66 -4.19 -5.89
CA GLU A 133 3.92 -2.94 -5.88
C GLU A 133 3.06 -2.81 -4.61
N ALA A 134 2.56 -3.92 -4.07
CA ALA A 134 1.87 -3.89 -2.78
C ALA A 134 2.80 -3.60 -1.60
N LEU A 135 4.06 -4.05 -1.65
CA LEU A 135 5.06 -3.71 -0.62
C LEU A 135 5.26 -2.19 -0.50
N GLU A 136 5.12 -1.44 -1.61
CA GLU A 136 5.17 0.02 -1.60
C GLU A 136 4.05 0.68 -0.75
N LEU A 137 2.93 -0.01 -0.54
CA LEU A 137 1.91 0.41 0.42
C LEU A 137 2.11 -0.22 1.80
N LEU A 138 2.40 -1.52 1.85
CA LEU A 138 2.42 -2.29 3.09
C LEU A 138 3.56 -1.83 4.01
N VAL A 139 4.77 -1.67 3.45
CA VAL A 139 5.98 -1.43 4.23
C VAL A 139 5.99 -0.06 4.90
N PRO A 140 5.65 1.06 4.22
CA PRO A 140 5.51 2.36 4.89
C PRO A 140 4.51 2.35 6.06
N LEU A 141 3.43 1.58 5.93
CA LEU A 141 2.37 1.53 6.93
C LEU A 141 2.70 0.58 8.09
N THR A 142 3.39 -0.53 7.84
CA THR A 142 3.73 -1.52 8.88
C THR A 142 5.16 -1.43 9.39
N GLY A 143 5.99 -0.57 8.81
CA GLY A 143 7.36 -0.29 9.22
C GLY A 143 8.41 -1.32 8.80
N SER A 144 8.03 -2.48 8.28
CA SER A 144 8.98 -3.52 7.84
C SER A 144 8.40 -4.42 6.74
N PRO A 145 9.22 -4.84 5.76
CA PRO A 145 8.88 -5.86 4.77
C PRO A 145 8.92 -7.30 5.31
N VAL A 146 9.60 -7.56 6.44
CA VAL A 146 9.90 -8.91 6.93
C VAL A 146 8.65 -9.79 7.10
N PRO A 147 7.57 -9.37 7.80
CA PRO A 147 6.40 -10.24 8.02
C PRO A 147 5.62 -10.60 6.74
N TRP A 148 5.78 -9.79 5.69
CA TRP A 148 5.18 -10.01 4.39
C TRP A 148 6.01 -10.99 3.58
N LEU A 149 7.34 -10.81 3.61
CA LEU A 149 8.29 -11.70 2.96
C LEU A 149 8.27 -13.11 3.55
N GLU A 150 8.23 -13.27 4.87
CA GLU A 150 8.13 -14.59 5.51
C GLU A 150 6.94 -15.41 5.01
N ARG A 151 5.79 -14.74 4.73
CA ARG A 151 4.63 -15.41 4.14
C ARG A 151 4.86 -15.82 2.69
N TRP A 152 5.54 -14.99 1.91
CA TRP A 152 5.80 -15.26 0.49
C TRP A 152 6.89 -16.31 0.31
N THR A 153 7.93 -16.30 1.15
CA THR A 153 9.01 -17.30 1.13
C THR A 153 8.53 -18.68 1.56
N ALA A 154 7.44 -18.78 2.34
CA ALA A 154 6.80 -20.05 2.66
C ALA A 154 6.18 -20.76 1.42
N HIS A 155 5.84 -20.01 0.37
CA HIS A 155 5.28 -20.54 -0.88
C HIS A 155 5.94 -19.82 -2.07
N PRO A 156 7.24 -20.07 -2.30
CA PRO A 156 8.03 -19.25 -3.20
C PRO A 156 7.66 -19.52 -4.66
N ASP A 157 7.66 -18.47 -5.48
CA ASP A 157 7.26 -18.52 -6.89
C ASP A 157 8.21 -17.73 -7.80
N GLU A 158 7.99 -17.78 -9.12
CA GLU A 158 8.82 -17.08 -10.09
C GLU A 158 8.80 -15.54 -9.88
N ARG A 159 7.70 -15.00 -9.35
CA ARG A 159 7.60 -13.56 -9.04
C ARG A 159 8.54 -13.19 -7.89
N LEU A 160 8.68 -14.06 -6.88
CA LEU A 160 9.65 -13.89 -5.81
C LEU A 160 11.08 -14.01 -6.34
N SER A 161 11.36 -15.01 -7.18
CA SER A 161 12.68 -15.18 -7.82
C SER A 161 13.14 -13.91 -8.53
N ARG A 162 12.29 -13.34 -9.39
CA ARG A 162 12.58 -12.06 -10.09
C ARG A 162 12.73 -10.87 -9.16
N THR A 163 12.05 -10.90 -8.01
CA THR A 163 12.16 -9.85 -7.00
C THR A 163 13.50 -9.93 -6.28
N VAL A 164 13.93 -11.13 -5.89
CA VAL A 164 15.24 -11.38 -5.29
C VAL A 164 16.37 -10.92 -6.21
N ASP A 165 16.28 -11.20 -7.51
CA ASP A 165 17.29 -10.76 -8.48
C ASP A 165 17.47 -9.23 -8.46
N ARG A 166 16.36 -8.48 -8.58
CA ARG A 166 16.38 -7.01 -8.54
C ARG A 166 16.89 -6.45 -7.21
N TRP A 167 16.60 -7.13 -6.10
CA TRP A 167 17.06 -6.68 -4.79
C TRP A 167 18.54 -6.97 -4.57
N LEU A 168 19.06 -8.08 -5.08
CA LEU A 168 20.49 -8.39 -5.03
C LEU A 168 21.32 -7.40 -5.87
N GLU A 169 20.80 -6.93 -7.01
CA GLU A 169 21.41 -5.81 -7.77
C GLU A 169 21.62 -4.56 -6.92
N ARG A 170 20.74 -4.34 -5.93
CA ARG A 170 20.79 -3.25 -4.96
C ARG A 170 21.43 -3.64 -3.63
N ARG A 171 22.12 -4.79 -3.55
CA ARG A 171 22.72 -5.33 -2.32
C ARG A 171 21.74 -5.41 -1.14
N LEU A 172 20.46 -5.66 -1.43
CA LEU A 172 19.35 -5.68 -0.47
C LEU A 172 19.09 -4.33 0.24
N GLU A 173 19.59 -3.20 -0.31
CA GLU A 173 19.20 -1.85 0.12
C GLU A 173 17.83 -1.50 -0.46
N VAL A 174 16.79 -2.07 0.16
CA VAL A 174 15.40 -1.94 -0.28
C VAL A 174 14.67 -0.95 0.64
N ARG A 175 14.14 0.09 0.01
CA ARG A 175 13.21 1.06 0.59
C ARG A 175 11.90 0.97 -0.16
N SER A 176 10.83 1.34 0.52
CA SER A 176 9.46 1.30 0.01
C SER A 176 8.71 2.57 0.38
N GLY A 177 7.76 2.92 -0.47
CA GLY A 177 6.94 4.12 -0.40
C GLY A 177 7.45 5.24 -1.29
N LEU A 178 6.63 6.28 -1.46
CA LEU A 178 6.90 7.39 -2.40
C LEU A 178 8.17 8.16 -2.05
N HIS A 179 8.49 8.24 -0.76
CA HIS A 179 9.61 9.01 -0.22
C HIS A 179 10.60 8.10 0.52
N ASP A 180 10.66 6.82 0.16
CA ASP A 180 11.47 5.81 0.84
C ASP A 180 11.16 5.76 2.35
N GLU A 181 9.88 5.86 2.74
CA GLU A 181 9.45 6.05 4.12
C GLU A 181 9.90 4.91 5.04
N ALA A 182 9.95 3.67 4.54
CA ALA A 182 10.34 2.50 5.33
C ALA A 182 11.12 1.47 4.51
N GLY A 183 11.71 0.51 5.20
CA GLY A 183 12.49 -0.58 4.62
C GLY A 183 12.95 -1.55 5.71
N ALA A 184 13.94 -2.37 5.41
CA ALA A 184 14.65 -3.18 6.38
C ALA A 184 16.15 -3.07 6.15
N ALA A 185 16.94 -3.38 7.18
CA ALA A 185 18.38 -3.45 6.99
C ALA A 185 18.72 -4.60 6.00
N PRO A 186 19.75 -4.47 5.16
CA PRO A 186 20.16 -5.53 4.23
C PRO A 186 20.34 -6.89 4.90
N ALA A 187 20.91 -6.91 6.11
CA ALA A 187 21.09 -8.13 6.89
C ALA A 187 19.75 -8.77 7.29
N GLU A 188 18.76 -7.99 7.71
CA GLU A 188 17.43 -8.52 8.07
C GLU A 188 16.73 -9.14 6.86
N LEU A 189 16.78 -8.47 5.71
CA LEU A 189 16.26 -9.02 4.46
C LEU A 189 17.00 -10.30 4.06
N ALA A 190 18.32 -10.31 4.20
CA ALA A 190 19.12 -11.48 3.90
C ALA A 190 18.71 -12.69 4.77
N GLN A 191 18.50 -12.48 6.08
CA GLN A 191 18.06 -13.53 6.99
C GLN A 191 16.72 -14.16 6.55
N VAL A 192 15.75 -13.34 6.11
CA VAL A 192 14.47 -13.86 5.59
C VAL A 192 14.68 -14.65 4.30
N LEU A 193 15.55 -14.17 3.40
CA LEU A 193 15.80 -14.83 2.12
C LEU A 193 16.54 -16.17 2.27
N LEU A 194 17.36 -16.35 3.32
CA LEU A 194 18.02 -17.63 3.59
C LEU A 194 17.03 -18.79 3.79
N ALA A 195 15.79 -18.50 4.21
CA ALA A 195 14.74 -19.51 4.34
C ALA A 195 14.33 -20.17 3.01
N LEU A 196 14.62 -19.55 1.87
CA LEU A 196 14.33 -20.10 0.54
C LEU A 196 15.20 -21.30 0.16
N GLY A 197 16.37 -21.43 0.80
CA GLY A 197 17.30 -22.54 0.58
C GLY A 197 17.96 -22.57 -0.81
N PRO A 198 18.89 -23.53 -1.01
CA PRO A 198 19.69 -23.63 -2.23
C PRO A 198 18.88 -24.04 -3.46
N ASP A 199 17.80 -24.81 -3.30
CA ASP A 199 17.00 -25.31 -4.42
C ASP A 199 16.26 -24.18 -5.14
N PHE A 200 15.81 -23.15 -4.40
CA PHE A 200 15.14 -22.00 -4.97
C PHE A 200 16.13 -20.90 -5.39
N LEU A 201 17.08 -20.55 -4.51
CA LEU A 201 18.03 -19.47 -4.78
C LEU A 201 19.08 -19.87 -5.81
N GLY A 202 19.48 -21.13 -5.86
CA GLY A 202 20.68 -21.55 -6.57
C GLY A 202 21.95 -21.04 -5.90
N ALA A 203 23.08 -21.66 -6.24
CA ALA A 203 24.34 -21.45 -5.54
C ALA A 203 24.87 -20.02 -5.60
N HIS A 204 24.65 -19.30 -6.71
CA HIS A 204 25.13 -17.92 -6.84
C HIS A 204 24.39 -16.95 -5.92
N ARG A 205 23.05 -16.95 -5.96
CA ARG A 205 22.24 -16.04 -5.14
C ARG A 205 22.39 -16.36 -3.66
N LEU A 206 22.44 -17.65 -3.30
CA LEU A 206 22.66 -18.06 -1.92
C LEU A 206 23.95 -17.47 -1.34
N ARG A 207 25.08 -17.57 -2.06
CA ARG A 207 26.35 -16.97 -1.61
C ARG A 207 26.28 -15.47 -1.41
N GLU A 208 25.60 -14.76 -2.30
CA GLU A 208 25.42 -13.31 -2.18
C GLU A 208 24.54 -12.93 -0.98
N VAL A 209 23.47 -13.68 -0.74
CA VAL A 209 22.61 -13.50 0.45
C VAL A 209 23.41 -13.79 1.73
N GLU A 210 24.16 -14.89 1.80
CA GLU A 210 25.03 -15.21 2.94
C GLU A 210 26.06 -14.10 3.19
N ARG A 211 26.71 -13.60 2.13
CA ARG A 211 27.69 -12.51 2.23
C ARG A 211 27.09 -11.24 2.85
N ILE A 212 25.83 -10.92 2.56
CA ILE A 212 25.14 -9.75 3.11
C ILE A 212 24.61 -10.03 4.52
N ALA A 213 24.15 -11.25 4.80
CA ALA A 213 23.63 -11.64 6.11
C ALA A 213 24.68 -11.55 7.24
N TRP A 214 25.96 -11.74 6.89
CA TRP A 214 27.08 -11.82 7.83
C TRP A 214 28.10 -10.67 7.70
N SER A 215 27.79 -9.64 6.90
CA SER A 215 28.58 -8.40 6.80
C SER A 215 28.17 -7.38 7.85
#